data_AF-A0A903UNN6-F1
#
_entry.id   AF-A0A903UNN6-F1
#
_cell.length_a   1.000
_cell.length_b   1.000
_cell.length_c   1.000
_cell.angle_alpha   90.00
_cell.angle_beta   90.00
_cell.angle_gamma   90.00
#
_symmetry.space_group_name_H-M   'P 1'
#
loop_
_entity.id
_entity.type
_entity.pdbx_description
1 polymer ?
#
loop_
_entity_poly.entity_id
_entity_poly.type
_entity_poly.pdbx_seq_one_letter_code
_entity_poly.pdbx_strand_id
1 'polypeptide(L)'
;MNRILLLCLIGSVSFINITKQQDLSVYNAFISSQIVPDMINQPPYGLAKVSYTSSGVHVNLGNELKPEQLQDQPTVSWDTEPGSLYTLTMTDPDAPSRALPLEREWKHWVVVNVPGVDVAAGEAVAEYNGPSPPPGTGFHRYVFLVYKQAGGRVQWCGPKLSAW
;
A
#
# COMPACT_ATOMS: atom_id res chain seq x y z
N MET A 1 -19.76 -24.92 55.02
CA MET A 1 -18.29 -24.98 55.00
C MET A 1 -17.82 -23.93 54.01
N ASN A 2 -17.50 -22.74 54.49
CA ASN A 2 -17.29 -21.57 53.62
C ASN A 2 -15.81 -21.48 53.26
N ARG A 3 -15.49 -21.40 51.96
CA ARG A 3 -14.15 -21.10 51.45
C ARG A 3 -14.20 -19.76 50.74
N ILE A 4 -13.32 -18.85 51.16
CA ILE A 4 -13.07 -17.56 50.51
C ILE A 4 -11.79 -17.71 49.68
N LEU A 5 -11.83 -17.25 48.44
CA LEU A 5 -10.66 -17.10 47.59
C LEU A 5 -10.28 -15.61 47.59
N LEU A 6 -9.10 -15.27 48.11
CA LEU A 6 -8.50 -13.96 47.90
C LEU A 6 -7.46 -14.05 46.79
N LEU A 7 -7.63 -13.25 45.74
CA LEU A 7 -6.58 -12.91 44.79
C LEU A 7 -6.29 -11.42 44.94
N CYS A 8 -5.07 -11.11 45.37
CA CYS A 8 -4.55 -9.74 45.42
C CYS A 8 -3.70 -9.53 44.17
N LEU A 9 -4.15 -8.68 43.25
CA LEU A 9 -3.33 -8.21 42.13
C LEU A 9 -3.02 -6.74 42.37
N ILE A 10 -1.78 -6.46 42.77
CA ILE A 10 -1.18 -5.13 42.66
C ILE A 10 -0.30 -5.20 41.41
N GLY A 11 -0.82 -4.70 40.29
CA GLY A 11 -0.06 -4.55 39.06
C GLY A 11 -0.33 -3.15 38.53
N SER A 12 0.65 -2.27 38.64
CA SER A 12 0.63 -0.94 38.02
C SER A 12 0.24 -1.05 36.55
N VAL A 13 -0.82 -0.34 36.13
CA VAL A 13 -1.19 -0.21 34.73
C VAL A 13 -0.09 0.61 34.06
N SER A 14 0.94 -0.08 33.56
CA SER A 14 1.88 0.52 32.64
C SER A 14 1.13 0.76 31.35
N PHE A 15 1.15 1.99 30.84
CA PHE A 15 0.62 2.30 29.52
C PHE A 15 1.26 1.33 28.52
N ILE A 16 0.50 0.34 28.06
CA ILE A 16 0.92 -0.48 26.93
C ILE A 16 0.85 0.48 25.74
N ASN A 17 1.99 1.03 25.34
CA ASN A 17 2.12 1.56 24.00
C ASN A 17 1.93 0.37 23.06
N ILE A 18 0.71 0.17 22.58
CA ILE A 18 0.42 -0.84 21.58
C ILE A 18 1.10 -0.35 20.30
N THR A 19 2.34 -0.75 20.09
CA THR A 19 3.00 -0.64 18.80
C THR A 19 2.17 -1.45 17.81
N LYS A 20 1.81 -0.86 16.67
CA LYS A 20 1.05 -1.53 15.62
C LYS A 20 1.78 -2.84 15.27
N GLN A 21 1.10 -3.98 15.46
CA GLN A 21 1.72 -5.28 15.20
C GLN A 21 1.97 -5.43 13.71
N GLN A 22 3.22 -5.77 13.35
CA GLN A 22 3.62 -6.03 11.98
C GLN A 22 2.89 -7.26 11.43
N ASP A 23 2.22 -7.12 10.30
CA ASP A 23 1.72 -8.26 9.53
C ASP A 23 2.92 -9.04 8.93
N LEU A 24 3.07 -10.29 9.35
CA LEU A 24 4.19 -11.15 8.95
C LEU A 24 4.10 -11.57 7.47
N SER A 25 2.89 -11.69 6.91
CA SER A 25 2.71 -12.02 5.50
C SER A 25 3.18 -10.85 4.61
N VAL A 26 2.81 -9.63 4.97
CA VAL A 26 3.28 -8.40 4.31
C VAL A 26 4.78 -8.27 4.45
N TYR A 27 5.31 -8.45 5.67
CA TYR A 27 6.76 -8.41 5.91
C TYR A 27 7.50 -9.37 5.00
N ASN A 28 7.12 -10.64 5.00
CA ASN A 28 7.79 -11.68 4.21
C ASN A 28 7.69 -11.39 2.71
N ALA A 29 6.53 -10.96 2.21
CA ALA A 29 6.33 -10.66 0.80
C ALA A 29 7.20 -9.49 0.31
N PHE A 30 7.33 -8.43 1.12
CA PHE A 30 8.15 -7.27 0.78
C PHE A 30 9.64 -7.58 0.78
N ILE A 31 10.12 -8.42 1.70
CA ILE A 31 11.50 -8.90 1.72
C ILE A 31 11.77 -9.87 0.56
N SER A 32 10.94 -10.90 0.39
CA SER A 32 11.18 -11.96 -0.61
C SER A 32 11.07 -11.44 -2.05
N SER A 33 10.19 -10.47 -2.28
CA SER A 33 10.03 -9.81 -3.58
C SER A 33 11.04 -8.68 -3.80
N GLN A 34 11.97 -8.46 -2.86
CA GLN A 34 12.99 -7.41 -2.88
C GLN A 34 12.43 -5.99 -3.02
N ILE A 35 11.17 -5.74 -2.60
CA ILE A 35 10.64 -4.37 -2.51
C ILE A 35 11.42 -3.59 -1.45
N VAL A 36 11.83 -4.29 -0.40
CA VAL A 36 12.93 -3.87 0.47
C VAL A 36 14.19 -4.62 0.04
N PRO A 37 15.32 -3.94 -0.28
CA PRO A 37 15.54 -2.49 -0.16
C PRO A 37 15.28 -1.70 -1.46
N ASP A 38 14.79 -2.30 -2.54
CA ASP A 38 14.78 -1.66 -3.87
C ASP A 38 14.00 -0.33 -3.92
N MET A 39 12.91 -0.23 -3.14
CA MET A 39 11.97 0.91 -3.17
C MET A 39 11.84 1.61 -1.82
N ILE A 40 11.72 0.81 -0.75
CA ILE A 40 11.52 1.31 0.61
C ILE A 40 12.45 0.59 1.58
N ASN A 41 12.76 1.25 2.70
CA ASN A 41 13.75 0.74 3.66
C ASN A 41 13.15 -0.19 4.71
N GLN A 42 11.82 -0.25 4.84
CA GLN A 42 11.12 -1.09 5.82
C GLN A 42 9.76 -1.53 5.26
N PRO A 43 9.32 -2.78 5.52
CA PRO A 43 7.99 -3.23 5.12
C PRO A 43 6.86 -2.41 5.79
N PRO A 44 5.71 -2.22 5.12
CA PRO A 44 4.53 -1.64 5.74
C PRO A 44 3.99 -2.54 6.86
N TYR A 45 3.40 -1.93 7.89
CA TYR A 45 2.84 -2.67 9.04
C TYR A 45 1.60 -3.51 8.74
N GLY A 46 0.87 -3.18 7.67
CA GLY A 46 -0.40 -3.84 7.34
C GLY A 46 -0.65 -3.91 5.84
N LEU A 47 -1.69 -4.64 5.47
CA LEU A 47 -2.04 -4.92 4.08
C LEU A 47 -3.05 -3.90 3.54
N ALA A 48 -2.72 -3.29 2.40
CA ALA A 48 -3.73 -2.65 1.54
C ALA A 48 -4.39 -3.74 0.69
N LYS A 49 -5.71 -3.88 0.80
CA LYS A 49 -6.52 -4.83 0.03
C LYS A 49 -6.92 -4.17 -1.28
N VAL A 50 -6.47 -4.73 -2.39
CA VAL A 50 -6.72 -4.21 -3.74
C VAL A 50 -7.56 -5.21 -4.53
N SER A 51 -8.66 -4.74 -5.12
CA SER A 51 -9.60 -5.56 -5.89
C SER A 51 -9.93 -4.89 -7.22
N TYR A 52 -9.73 -5.62 -8.31
CA TYR A 52 -10.11 -5.21 -9.67
C TYR A 52 -11.50 -5.73 -9.98
N THR A 53 -12.53 -4.91 -9.71
CA THR A 53 -13.94 -5.33 -9.82
C THR A 53 -14.33 -5.74 -11.24
N SER A 54 -13.77 -5.11 -12.26
CA SER A 54 -14.12 -5.40 -13.67
C SER A 54 -13.67 -6.78 -14.13
N SER A 55 -12.53 -7.26 -13.63
CA SER A 55 -11.96 -8.57 -13.96
C SER A 55 -12.18 -9.63 -12.88
N GLY A 56 -12.61 -9.23 -11.68
CA GLY A 56 -12.87 -10.12 -10.55
C GLY A 56 -11.61 -10.64 -9.85
N VAL A 57 -10.44 -10.08 -10.12
CA VAL A 57 -9.17 -10.51 -9.50
C VAL A 57 -8.79 -9.65 -8.30
N HIS A 58 -7.97 -10.21 -7.43
CA HIS A 58 -7.45 -9.54 -6.24
C HIS A 58 -5.92 -9.58 -6.24
N VAL A 59 -5.30 -8.49 -5.77
CA VAL A 59 -3.86 -8.47 -5.50
C VAL A 59 -3.63 -9.16 -4.16
N ASN A 60 -2.70 -10.09 -4.14
CA ASN A 60 -2.36 -10.93 -3.01
C ASN A 60 -0.85 -11.15 -2.96
N LEU A 61 -0.14 -10.15 -2.43
CA LEU A 61 1.27 -10.24 -1.99
C LEU A 61 2.21 -10.93 -3.00
N GLY A 62 2.13 -10.54 -4.28
CA GLY A 62 3.03 -11.03 -5.33
C GLY A 62 2.45 -12.12 -6.24
N ASN A 63 1.14 -12.41 -6.16
CA ASN A 63 0.49 -13.27 -7.14
C ASN A 63 0.60 -12.71 -8.57
N GLU A 64 0.70 -13.61 -9.54
CA GLU A 64 0.76 -13.26 -10.96
C GLU A 64 -0.64 -12.92 -11.48
N LEU A 65 -0.77 -11.77 -12.15
CA LEU A 65 -1.99 -11.28 -12.78
C LEU A 65 -1.65 -10.77 -14.18
N LYS A 66 -2.58 -10.91 -15.12
CA LYS A 66 -2.36 -10.48 -16.51
C LYS A 66 -2.68 -8.99 -16.68
N PRO A 67 -1.88 -8.22 -17.45
CA PRO A 67 -2.12 -6.79 -17.65
C PRO A 67 -3.56 -6.44 -18.06
N GLU A 68 -4.21 -7.26 -18.89
CA GLU A 68 -5.58 -7.01 -19.37
C GLU A 68 -6.61 -7.05 -18.24
N GLN A 69 -6.32 -7.74 -17.13
CA GLN A 69 -7.18 -7.80 -15.95
C GLN A 69 -7.08 -6.54 -15.07
N LEU A 70 -6.08 -5.69 -15.34
CA LEU A 70 -5.65 -4.60 -14.46
C LEU A 70 -5.80 -3.22 -15.12
N GLN A 71 -6.54 -3.12 -16.23
CA GLN A 71 -6.65 -1.86 -16.98
C GLN A 71 -7.60 -0.85 -16.33
N ASP A 72 -8.63 -1.31 -15.62
CA ASP A 72 -9.53 -0.42 -14.90
C ASP A 72 -9.01 -0.14 -13.49
N GLN A 73 -9.26 1.06 -12.99
CA GLN A 73 -8.86 1.46 -11.63
C GLN A 73 -9.46 0.50 -10.58
N PRO A 74 -8.64 -0.05 -9.66
CA PRO A 74 -9.13 -0.95 -8.63
C PRO A 74 -9.81 -0.21 -7.48
N THR A 75 -10.54 -0.96 -6.66
CA THR A 75 -10.90 -0.53 -5.32
C THR A 75 -9.77 -0.87 -4.35
N VAL A 76 -9.47 0.04 -3.41
CA VAL A 76 -8.40 -0.14 -2.42
C VAL A 76 -8.94 0.17 -1.04
N SER A 77 -8.59 -0.65 -0.05
CA SER A 77 -8.96 -0.44 1.35
C SER A 77 -7.81 -0.83 2.28
N TRP A 78 -7.74 -0.18 3.44
CA TRP A 78 -6.72 -0.39 4.47
C TRP A 78 -7.27 0.00 5.85
N ASP A 79 -6.51 -0.33 6.89
CA ASP A 79 -6.85 0.10 8.25
C ASP A 79 -6.61 1.61 8.41
N THR A 80 -7.64 2.31 8.89
CA THR A 80 -7.61 3.77 9.02
C THR A 80 -7.73 4.22 10.47
N GLU A 81 -7.08 5.33 10.77
CA GLU A 81 -7.32 6.13 11.95
C GLU A 81 -8.35 7.25 11.67
N PRO A 82 -9.33 7.47 12.56
CA PRO A 82 -10.34 8.52 12.40
C PRO A 82 -9.73 9.90 12.12
N GLY A 83 -10.33 10.63 11.17
CA GLY A 83 -9.90 11.99 10.81
C GLY A 83 -8.55 12.08 10.08
N SER A 84 -7.90 10.96 9.79
CA SER A 84 -6.61 10.95 9.09
C SER A 84 -6.78 11.02 7.58
N LEU A 85 -5.83 11.68 6.92
CA LEU A 85 -5.67 11.69 5.47
C LEU A 85 -4.56 10.72 5.06
N TYR A 86 -4.68 10.17 3.86
CA TYR A 86 -3.73 9.23 3.31
C TYR A 86 -3.28 9.62 1.90
N THR A 87 -2.08 9.17 1.55
CA THR A 87 -1.57 9.14 0.19
C THR A 87 -1.51 7.68 -0.26
N LEU A 88 -2.10 7.39 -1.42
CA LEU A 88 -2.07 6.10 -2.10
C LEU A 88 -1.17 6.21 -3.33
N THR A 89 -0.27 5.24 -3.51
CA THR A 89 0.55 5.12 -4.72
C THR A 89 0.47 3.72 -5.31
N MET A 90 0.58 3.63 -6.63
CA MET A 90 0.94 2.41 -7.36
C MET A 90 2.16 2.72 -8.22
N THR A 91 3.26 1.98 -8.05
CA THR A 91 4.50 2.19 -8.79
C THR A 91 5.09 0.87 -9.30
N ASP A 92 5.87 0.96 -10.39
CA ASP A 92 6.61 -0.14 -11.01
C ASP A 92 8.12 0.14 -10.88
N PRO A 93 8.86 -0.59 -10.01
CA PRO A 93 10.30 -0.46 -9.88
C PRO A 93 11.07 -1.19 -10.98
N ASP A 94 10.39 -1.92 -11.85
CA ASP A 94 10.99 -2.78 -12.85
C ASP A 94 10.95 -2.15 -14.23
N ALA A 95 10.55 -0.89 -14.40
CA ALA A 95 10.52 -0.22 -15.70
C ALA A 95 11.94 0.11 -16.25
N PRO A 96 12.24 -0.16 -17.55
CA PRO A 96 11.44 -0.92 -18.50
C PRO A 96 11.59 -2.44 -18.36
N SER A 97 12.61 -2.94 -17.65
CA SER A 97 12.70 -4.34 -17.23
C SER A 97 13.39 -4.47 -15.88
N ARG A 98 13.06 -5.50 -15.08
CA ARG A 98 13.73 -5.75 -13.79
C ARG A 98 15.25 -5.97 -13.94
N ALA A 99 15.68 -6.53 -15.07
CA ALA A 99 17.10 -6.78 -15.36
C ALA A 99 17.87 -5.48 -15.67
N LEU A 100 17.21 -4.47 -16.22
CA LEU A 100 17.78 -3.17 -16.56
C LEU A 100 16.76 -2.05 -16.26
N PRO A 101 16.53 -1.72 -14.98
CA PRO A 101 15.43 -0.85 -14.55
C PRO A 101 15.81 0.64 -14.61
N LEU A 102 16.08 1.15 -15.82
CA LEU A 102 16.58 2.52 -16.04
C LEU A 102 15.54 3.61 -15.71
N GLU A 103 14.27 3.24 -15.63
CA GLU A 103 13.15 4.15 -15.37
C GLU A 103 12.53 3.91 -13.98
N ARG A 104 13.25 3.21 -13.09
CA ARG A 104 12.82 2.98 -11.71
C ARG A 104 12.67 4.33 -10.97
N GLU A 105 11.55 4.63 -10.31
CA GLU A 105 10.24 3.94 -10.36
C GLU A 105 9.31 4.61 -11.37
N TRP A 106 8.54 3.80 -12.11
CA TRP A 106 7.46 4.31 -12.94
C TRP A 106 6.17 4.46 -12.14
N LYS A 107 5.69 5.69 -12.01
CA LYS A 107 4.40 6.01 -11.38
C LYS A 107 3.22 5.57 -12.24
N HIS A 108 2.34 4.74 -11.68
CA HIS A 108 1.09 4.30 -12.31
C HIS A 108 -0.14 4.98 -11.71
N TRP A 109 -0.10 5.35 -10.42
CA TRP A 109 -1.22 6.02 -9.77
C TRP A 109 -0.73 6.75 -8.53
N VAL A 110 -1.15 8.00 -8.32
CA VAL A 110 -0.84 8.77 -7.11
C VAL A 110 -2.06 9.60 -6.71
N VAL A 111 -2.62 9.32 -5.54
CA VAL A 111 -3.74 10.06 -4.96
C VAL A 111 -3.34 10.53 -3.57
N VAL A 112 -3.37 11.84 -3.34
CA VAL A 112 -3.12 12.46 -2.03
C VAL A 112 -4.44 12.84 -1.37
N ASN A 113 -4.39 13.19 -0.08
CA ASN A 113 -5.54 13.72 0.65
C ASN A 113 -6.77 12.79 0.67
N VAL A 114 -6.56 11.47 0.60
CA VAL A 114 -7.63 10.47 0.69
C VAL A 114 -8.20 10.46 2.13
N PRO A 115 -9.48 10.81 2.34
CA PRO A 115 -10.09 10.74 3.66
C PRO A 115 -10.46 9.30 4.01
N GLY A 116 -9.82 8.73 5.03
CA GLY A 116 -10.03 7.32 5.38
C GLY A 116 -9.63 6.39 4.22
N VAL A 117 -10.60 5.73 3.61
CA VAL A 117 -10.44 4.83 2.45
C VAL A 117 -11.14 5.35 1.17
N ASP A 118 -11.74 6.54 1.21
CA ASP A 118 -12.49 7.08 0.08
C ASP A 118 -11.54 7.69 -0.96
N VAL A 119 -10.90 6.83 -1.75
CA VAL A 119 -9.92 7.22 -2.77
C VAL A 119 -10.51 8.21 -3.78
N ALA A 120 -11.82 8.10 -4.08
CA ALA A 120 -12.50 9.00 -5.01
C ALA A 120 -12.66 10.43 -4.47
N ALA A 121 -12.71 10.60 -3.14
CA ALA A 121 -12.69 11.90 -2.48
C ALA A 121 -11.27 12.48 -2.30
N GLY A 122 -10.24 11.72 -2.66
CA GLY A 122 -8.86 12.19 -2.72
C GLY A 122 -8.58 13.11 -3.90
N GLU A 123 -7.34 13.56 -3.98
CA GLU A 123 -6.82 14.42 -5.05
C GLU A 123 -5.82 13.64 -5.89
N ALA A 124 -6.20 13.29 -7.12
CA ALA A 124 -5.33 12.57 -8.05
C ALA A 124 -4.23 13.50 -8.59
N VAL A 125 -2.99 13.22 -8.16
CA VAL A 125 -1.77 13.86 -8.67
C VAL A 125 -1.33 13.19 -9.97
N ALA A 126 -1.45 11.87 -10.03
CA ALA A 126 -1.32 11.07 -11.24
C ALA A 126 -2.55 10.18 -11.33
N GLU A 127 -3.30 10.27 -12.43
CA GLU A 127 -4.46 9.40 -12.69
C GLU A 127 -4.00 7.94 -12.84
N TYR A 128 -4.92 7.01 -12.61
CA TYR A 128 -4.63 5.59 -12.77
C TYR A 128 -4.24 5.26 -14.21
N ASN A 129 -3.08 4.64 -14.38
CA ASN A 129 -2.64 4.05 -15.63
C ASN A 129 -2.34 2.56 -15.40
N GLY A 130 -3.04 1.70 -16.15
CA GLY A 130 -2.90 0.25 -16.00
C GLY A 130 -1.49 -0.25 -16.34
N PRO A 131 -1.12 -1.45 -15.83
CA PRO A 131 0.08 -2.16 -16.25
C PRO A 131 0.19 -2.31 -17.77
N SER A 132 1.35 -2.00 -18.32
CA SER A 132 1.68 -2.16 -19.74
C SER A 132 3.17 -2.49 -19.94
N PRO A 133 3.68 -3.57 -19.29
CA PRO A 133 5.10 -3.91 -19.38
C PRO A 133 5.48 -4.23 -20.84
N PRO A 134 6.65 -3.78 -21.33
CA PRO A 134 7.03 -4.03 -22.71
C PRO A 134 7.19 -5.54 -23.01
N PRO A 135 6.93 -6.00 -24.24
CA PRO A 135 7.10 -7.41 -24.59
C PRO A 135 8.54 -7.89 -24.35
N GLY A 136 8.69 -9.03 -23.69
CA GLY A 136 9.99 -9.67 -23.45
C GLY A 136 10.78 -9.15 -22.26
N THR A 137 10.22 -8.26 -21.43
CA THR A 137 10.90 -7.70 -20.24
C THR A 137 10.74 -8.55 -18.98
N GLY A 138 9.95 -9.61 -19.05
CA GLY A 138 9.66 -10.51 -17.93
C GLY A 138 8.55 -9.98 -17.02
N PHE A 139 8.53 -10.45 -15.77
CA PHE A 139 7.57 -9.98 -14.78
C PHE A 139 8.01 -8.65 -14.15
N HIS A 140 7.05 -7.73 -14.04
CA HIS A 140 7.19 -6.46 -13.33
C HIS A 140 6.42 -6.51 -12.01
N ARG A 141 6.97 -5.88 -10.97
CA ARG A 141 6.35 -5.77 -9.65
C ARG A 141 5.53 -4.48 -9.58
N TYR A 142 4.21 -4.59 -9.53
CA TYR A 142 3.35 -3.43 -9.29
C TYR A 142 3.04 -3.30 -7.80
N VAL A 143 3.50 -2.21 -7.18
CA VAL A 143 3.49 -2.06 -5.73
C VAL A 143 2.52 -0.97 -5.30
N PHE A 144 1.53 -1.35 -4.49
CA PHE A 144 0.63 -0.42 -3.82
C PHE A 144 1.18 -0.03 -2.45
N LEU A 145 1.32 1.27 -2.18
CA LEU A 145 1.73 1.80 -0.88
C LEU A 145 0.72 2.83 -0.39
N VAL A 146 0.47 2.82 0.91
CA VAL A 146 -0.43 3.75 1.58
C VAL A 146 0.30 4.42 2.74
N TYR A 147 0.31 5.74 2.74
CA TYR A 147 0.97 6.56 3.75
C TYR A 147 -0.04 7.43 4.48
N LYS A 148 -0.04 7.40 5.81
CA LYS A 148 -0.77 8.38 6.61
C LYS A 148 -0.08 9.75 6.53
N GLN A 149 -0.83 10.79 6.23
CA GLN A 149 -0.31 12.16 6.17
C GLN A 149 -0.22 12.77 7.57
N ALA A 150 0.99 12.92 8.10
CA ALA A 150 1.22 13.48 9.43
C ALA A 150 0.96 15.01 9.50
N GLY A 151 1.22 15.72 8.41
CA GLY A 151 1.09 17.19 8.33
C GLY A 151 -0.31 17.70 7.95
N GLY A 152 -1.33 16.84 7.95
CA GLY A 152 -2.66 17.19 7.43
C GLY A 152 -2.72 17.17 5.91
N ARG A 153 -3.44 18.12 5.30
CA ARG A 153 -3.68 18.17 3.86
C ARG A 153 -2.39 18.54 3.11
N VAL A 154 -1.98 17.70 2.16
CA VAL A 154 -0.89 17.97 1.22
C VAL A 154 -1.39 18.99 0.19
N GLN A 155 -0.60 20.04 -0.07
CA GLN A 155 -0.86 21.01 -1.11
C GLN A 155 -0.04 20.64 -2.35
N TRP A 156 -0.68 20.10 -3.39
CA TRP A 156 -0.01 19.87 -4.66
C TRP A 156 -0.06 21.16 -5.49
N CYS A 157 1.09 21.80 -5.67
CA CYS A 157 1.21 23.07 -6.41
C CYS A 157 1.68 22.89 -7.86
N GLY A 158 1.97 21.66 -8.30
CA GLY A 158 2.36 21.35 -9.66
C GLY A 158 1.17 21.07 -10.59
N PRO A 159 1.41 20.94 -11.91
CA PRO A 159 0.41 20.34 -12.79
C PRO A 159 0.15 18.88 -12.38
N LYS A 160 -0.99 18.32 -12.79
CA LYS A 160 -1.17 16.86 -12.74
C LYS A 160 -0.04 16.20 -13.52
N LEU A 161 0.57 15.18 -12.93
CA LEU A 161 1.61 14.41 -13.59
C LEU A 161 1.01 13.62 -14.74
N SER A 162 1.74 13.53 -15.85
CA SER A 162 1.33 12.69 -16.95
C SER A 162 1.27 11.23 -16.50
N ALA A 163 0.24 10.52 -16.96
CA ALA A 163 0.14 9.07 -16.87
C ALA A 163 1.23 8.35 -17.69
N TRP A 164 1.86 9.08 -18.63
CA TRP A 164 2.88 8.65 -19.57
C TRP A 164 4.24 9.32 -19.29
#